data_AF-A0A9E1ZS70-F1
#
_entry.id   AF-A0A9E1ZS70-F1
#
_cell.length_a   1.000
_cell.length_b   1.000
_cell.length_c   1.000
_cell.angle_alpha   90.00
_cell.angle_beta   90.00
_cell.angle_gamma   90.00
#
_symmetry.space_group_name_H-M   'P 1'
#
loop_
_entity.id
_entity.type
_entity.pdbx_description
1 polymer ?
#
loop_
_entity_poly.entity_id
_entity_poly.type
_entity_poly.pdbx_seq_one_letter_code
_entity_poly.pdbx_strand_id
1 'polypeptide(L)'
;CLNAATQPDVLLVDLNMPDMGGAELLRHLADRNYSGAIVIVSSADEEILLVAEGIAKYRQMNVLGHITKPITQETLTEVLGNRTGL
;
A
#
# COMPACT_ATOMS: atom_id res chain seq x y z
N CYS A 1 -15.95 -1.65 -2.28
CA CYS A 1 -16.43 -1.76 -3.69
C CYS A 1 -15.27 -2.05 -4.64
N LEU A 2 -14.55 -3.17 -4.44
CA LEU A 2 -13.67 -3.72 -5.48
C LEU A 2 -14.47 -4.86 -6.12
N ASN A 3 -15.04 -4.61 -7.29
CA ASN A 3 -15.74 -5.65 -8.04
C ASN A 3 -14.69 -6.61 -8.63
N ALA A 4 -14.99 -7.91 -8.65
CA ALA A 4 -14.08 -8.95 -9.18
C ALA A 4 -13.70 -8.75 -10.66
N ALA A 5 -14.39 -7.86 -11.38
CA ALA A 5 -14.15 -7.54 -12.79
C ALA A 5 -12.97 -6.57 -13.03
N THR A 6 -12.40 -5.97 -11.99
CA THR A 6 -11.29 -5.01 -12.11
C THR A 6 -10.25 -5.30 -11.04
N GLN A 7 -9.08 -5.78 -11.46
CA GLN A 7 -7.90 -5.89 -10.61
C GLN A 7 -7.08 -4.61 -10.79
N PRO A 8 -6.98 -3.73 -9.79
CA PRO A 8 -6.22 -2.49 -9.93
C PRO A 8 -4.73 -2.78 -10.15
N ASP A 9 -4.06 -1.95 -10.96
CA ASP A 9 -2.61 -2.02 -11.12
C ASP A 9 -1.88 -1.54 -9.86
N VAL A 10 -2.47 -0.55 -9.17
CA VAL A 10 -1.94 0.04 -7.93
C VAL A 10 -3.08 0.25 -6.94
N LEU A 11 -2.85 -0.12 -5.69
CA LEU A 11 -3.75 0.08 -4.57
C LEU A 11 -3.09 0.97 -3.51
N LEU A 12 -3.72 2.08 -3.17
CA LEU A 12 -3.33 2.89 -2.01
C LEU A 12 -4.10 2.38 -0.79
N VAL A 13 -3.37 1.93 0.24
CA VAL A 13 -3.94 1.29 1.43
C VAL A 13 -3.76 2.19 2.65
N ASP A 14 -4.86 2.67 3.22
CA ASP A 14 -4.84 3.41 4.48
C ASP A 14 -4.62 2.47 5.67
N LEU A 15 -3.65 2.76 6.55
CA LEU A 15 -3.49 1.99 7.79
C LEU A 15 -4.35 2.52 8.94
N ASN A 16 -4.73 3.80 8.92
CA ASN A 16 -5.51 4.43 9.98
C ASN A 16 -7.02 4.30 9.73
N MET A 17 -7.48 3.05 9.53
CA MET A 17 -8.89 2.72 9.35
C MET A 17 -9.48 2.13 10.65
N PRO A 18 -10.50 2.77 11.25
CA PRO A 18 -11.02 2.38 12.57
C PRO A 18 -11.82 1.05 12.58
N ASP A 19 -12.41 0.63 11.46
CA ASP A 19 -13.31 -0.55 11.41
C ASP A 19 -12.71 -1.80 10.74
N MET A 20 -11.85 -1.60 9.74
CA MET A 20 -11.05 -2.66 9.10
C MET A 20 -9.62 -2.16 9.07
N GLY A 21 -8.75 -2.69 9.93
CA GLY A 21 -7.36 -2.24 9.99
C GLY A 21 -6.67 -2.45 8.64
N GLY A 22 -5.88 -1.48 8.17
CA GLY A 22 -5.12 -1.63 6.92
C GLY A 22 -4.21 -2.87 6.92
N ALA A 23 -3.72 -3.29 8.09
CA ALA A 23 -2.99 -4.55 8.26
C ALA A 23 -3.83 -5.79 7.93
N GLU A 24 -5.12 -5.78 8.27
CA GLU A 24 -6.04 -6.88 7.96
C GLU A 24 -6.35 -6.91 6.46
N LEU A 25 -6.48 -5.74 5.82
CA LEU A 25 -6.57 -5.65 4.37
C LEU A 25 -5.30 -6.22 3.70
N LEU A 26 -4.11 -5.85 4.16
CA LEU A 26 -2.85 -6.39 3.64
C LEU A 26 -2.79 -7.92 3.80
N ARG A 27 -3.28 -8.46 4.92
CA ARG A 27 -3.40 -9.91 5.12
C ARG A 27 -4.33 -10.55 4.09
N HIS A 28 -5.52 -10.00 3.88
CA HIS A 28 -6.45 -10.51 2.87
C HIS A 28 -5.91 -10.42 1.44
N LEU A 29 -5.13 -9.38 1.12
CA LEU A 29 -4.48 -9.24 -0.19
C LEU A 29 -3.39 -10.32 -0.39
N ALA A 30 -2.60 -10.60 0.65
CA ALA A 30 -1.62 -11.69 0.64
C ALA A 30 -2.29 -13.05 0.47
N ASP A 31 -3.34 -13.33 1.25
CA ASP A 31 -4.09 -14.59 1.22
C ASP A 31 -4.79 -14.84 -0.14
N ARG A 32 -5.04 -13.77 -0.90
CA ARG A 32 -5.62 -13.82 -2.26
C ARG A 32 -4.59 -13.74 -3.38
N ASN A 33 -3.30 -13.76 -3.07
CA ASN A 33 -2.21 -13.59 -4.04
C ASN A 33 -2.40 -12.37 -4.95
N TYR A 34 -2.81 -11.24 -4.37
CA TYR A 34 -2.97 -10.00 -5.13
C TYR A 34 -1.65 -9.59 -5.80
N SER A 35 -1.64 -9.51 -7.12
CA SER A 35 -0.44 -9.21 -7.92
C SER A 35 -0.25 -7.73 -8.25
N GLY A 36 -1.24 -6.88 -7.95
CA GLY A 36 -1.13 -5.43 -8.14
C GLY A 36 -0.14 -4.80 -7.17
N ALA A 37 0.37 -3.63 -7.52
CA ALA A 37 1.24 -2.87 -6.63
C ALA A 37 0.46 -2.28 -5.45
N ILE A 38 1.14 -2.11 -4.32
CA ILE A 38 0.58 -1.56 -3.10
C ILE A 38 1.42 -0.38 -2.66
N VAL A 39 0.75 0.71 -2.32
CA VAL A 39 1.32 1.88 -1.66
C VAL A 39 0.64 2.00 -0.31
N ILE A 40 1.43 1.98 0.77
CA ILE A 40 0.90 2.15 2.12
C ILE A 40 0.72 3.64 2.38
N VAL A 41 -0.42 4.05 2.91
CA VAL A 41 -0.70 5.44 3.26
C VAL A 41 -1.12 5.51 4.72
N SER A 42 -0.51 6.37 5.53
CA SER A 42 -0.93 6.53 6.94
C SER A 42 -0.57 7.91 7.48
N SER A 43 -1.18 8.29 8.60
CA SER A 43 -0.67 9.40 9.43
C SER A 43 0.10 8.88 10.66
N ALA A 44 0.49 7.60 10.65
CA ALA A 44 1.38 7.01 11.63
C ALA A 44 2.83 7.50 11.44
N ASP A 45 3.65 7.31 12.46
CA ASP A 45 5.06 7.64 12.42
C ASP A 45 5.81 6.81 11.36
N GLU A 46 6.88 7.37 10.81
CA GLU A 46 7.69 6.76 9.76
C GLU A 46 8.23 5.37 10.15
N GLU A 47 8.62 5.20 11.42
CA GLU A 47 9.08 3.90 11.95
C GLU A 47 7.99 2.82 11.83
N ILE A 48 6.73 3.18 12.10
CA ILE A 48 5.60 2.25 12.00
C ILE A 48 5.34 1.90 10.53
N LEU A 49 5.44 2.89 9.64
CA LEU A 49 5.29 2.69 8.20
C LEU A 49 6.37 1.77 7.62
N LEU A 50 7.63 1.96 8.02
CA LEU A 50 8.77 1.10 7.67
C LEU A 50 8.54 -0.35 8.11
N VAL A 51 8.06 -0.56 9.35
CA VAL A 51 7.73 -1.91 9.85
C VAL A 51 6.61 -2.55 9.04
N ALA A 52 5.53 -1.80 8.76
CA ALA A 52 4.40 -2.31 7.97
C ALA A 52 4.83 -2.68 6.53
N GLU A 53 5.64 -1.85 5.90
CA GLU A 53 6.24 -2.11 4.60
C GLU A 53 7.10 -3.38 4.61
N GLY A 54 7.96 -3.54 5.63
CA GLY A 54 8.82 -4.72 5.79
C GLY A 54 8.02 -6.02 5.93
N ILE A 55 6.94 -5.99 6.73
CA ILE A 55 6.04 -7.15 6.90
C ILE A 55 5.36 -7.51 5.58
N ALA A 56 4.86 -6.52 4.85
CA ALA A 56 4.19 -6.76 3.57
C ALA A 56 5.16 -7.30 2.50
N LYS A 57 6.38 -6.75 2.42
CA LYS A 57 7.46 -7.27 1.55
C LYS A 57 7.86 -8.71 1.92
N TYR A 58 7.99 -9.01 3.22
CA TYR A 58 8.27 -10.37 3.69
C TYR A 58 7.19 -11.37 3.23
N ARG A 59 5.93 -10.93 3.19
CA ARG A 59 4.79 -11.71 2.66
C ARG A 59 4.71 -11.77 1.12
N GLN A 60 5.79 -11.38 0.42
CA GLN A 60 5.88 -11.39 -1.05
C GLN A 60 4.84 -10.50 -1.73
N MET A 61 4.33 -9.48 -1.03
CA MET A 61 3.44 -8.49 -1.62
C MET A 61 4.25 -7.48 -2.44
N ASN A 62 3.70 -7.02 -3.56
CA ASN A 62 4.33 -6.03 -4.42
C ASN A 62 4.18 -4.61 -3.86
N VAL A 63 4.94 -4.27 -2.83
CA VAL A 63 4.88 -2.95 -2.18
C VAL A 63 5.88 -1.99 -2.81
N LEU A 64 5.38 -0.86 -3.32
CA LEU A 64 6.21 0.19 -3.94
C LEU A 64 6.84 1.13 -2.90
N GLY A 65 6.22 1.23 -1.73
CA GLY A 65 6.67 2.09 -0.64
C GLY A 65 5.49 2.55 0.21
N HIS A 66 5.73 3.58 1.00
CA HIS A 66 4.72 4.23 1.83
C HIS A 66 4.70 5.75 1.64
N ILE A 67 3.58 6.37 1.99
CA ILE A 67 3.37 7.82 1.99
C ILE A 67 2.75 8.21 3.33
N THR A 68 3.35 9.20 3.99
CA THR A 68 2.76 9.85 5.16
C THR A 68 1.73 10.89 4.71
N LYS A 69 0.55 10.91 5.36
CA LYS A 69 -0.48 11.92 5.10
C LYS A 69 -0.03 13.29 5.64
N PRO A 70 -0.38 14.41 4.97
CA PRO A 70 -1.22 14.49 3.78
C PRO A 70 -0.49 14.07 2.50
N ILE A 71 -1.19 13.35 1.62
CA ILE A 71 -0.65 12.96 0.31
C ILE A 71 -0.49 14.22 -0.54
N THR A 72 0.70 14.41 -1.10
CA THR A 72 0.97 15.46 -2.10
C THR A 72 1.21 14.84 -3.47
N GLN A 73 1.09 15.63 -4.53
CA GLN A 73 1.44 15.18 -5.87
C GLN A 73 2.89 14.71 -5.96
N GLU A 74 3.81 15.39 -5.26
CA GLU A 74 5.23 15.04 -5.21
C GLU A 74 5.44 13.66 -4.59
N THR A 75 4.92 13.41 -3.38
CA THR A 75 5.03 12.10 -2.70
C THR A 75 4.42 10.96 -3.51
N LEU A 76 3.30 11.23 -4.20
CA LEU A 76 2.67 10.24 -5.06
C LEU A 76 3.50 9.97 -6.32
N THR A 77 4.09 11.00 -6.92
CA THR A 77 4.96 10.85 -8.10
C THR A 77 6.23 10.10 -7.75
N GLU A 78 6.83 10.37 -6.59
CA GLU A 78 8.01 9.68 -6.10
C GLU A 78 7.75 8.18 -5.92
N VAL A 79 6.67 7.81 -5.22
CA VAL A 79 6.37 6.39 -4.96
C VAL A 79 5.96 5.62 -6.22
N LEU A 80 5.28 6.29 -7.16
CA LEU A 80 4.84 5.68 -8.42
C LEU A 80 5.95 5.68 -9.48
N GLY A 81 6.86 6.64 -9.45
CA GLY A 81 8.02 6.74 -10.34
C GLY A 81 8.91 5.51 -10.27
N ASN A 82 8.95 4.82 -9.13
CA ASN A 82 9.62 3.52 -8.98
C ASN A 82 9.07 2.41 -9.91
N ARG A 83 7.95 2.64 -10.61
CA ARG A 83 7.36 1.74 -11.62
C ARG A 83 7.50 2.21 -13.07
N THR A 84 7.75 3.49 -13.29
CA THR A 84 7.84 4.07 -14.64
C THR A 84 9.27 4.53 -14.84
N GLY A 85 9.98 3.99 -15.82
CA GLY A 85 11.22 4.59 -16.32
C GLY A 85 10.96 5.95 -16.97
N LEU A 86 10.56 6.92 -16.16
CA LEU A 86 10.49 8.35 -16.42
C LEU A 86 11.45 9.05 -15.46
#